data_AF-A0A369W123-F1
#
_entry.id   AF-A0A369W123-F1
#
_cell.length_a   1.000
_cell.length_b   1.000
_cell.length_c   1.000
_cell.angle_alpha   90.00
_cell.angle_beta   90.00
_cell.angle_gamma   90.00
#
_symmetry.space_group_name_H-M   'P 1'
#
loop_
_entity.id
_entity.type
_entity.pdbx_description
1 polymer ?
#
loop_
_entity_poly.entity_id
_entity_poly.type
_entity_poly.pdbx_seq_one_letter_code
_entity_poly.pdbx_strand_id
1 'polypeptide(L)' 'TSDRQRKPAGTLTAKAKEEIDYLLARIKHHDPRASI' A
#
# COMPACT_ATOMS: atom_id res chain seq x y z
N THR A 1 -20.05 2.74 -0.80
CA THR A 1 -19.31 3.80 -0.09
C THR A 1 -17.84 3.62 -0.42
N SER A 2 -17.14 4.63 -0.93
CA SER A 2 -15.75 4.49 -1.43
C SER A 2 -14.76 4.90 -0.34
N ASP A 3 -13.86 3.99 0.07
CA ASP A 3 -12.80 4.24 1.08
C ASP A 3 -11.62 5.09 0.56
N ARG A 4 -11.78 5.72 -0.60
CA ARG A 4 -10.81 6.68 -1.12
C ARG A 4 -10.71 7.87 -0.16
N GLN A 5 -9.49 8.19 0.26
CA GLN A 5 -9.21 9.38 1.04
C GLN A 5 -9.72 10.63 0.32
N ARG A 6 -10.49 11.45 1.04
CA ARG A 6 -10.95 12.78 0.59
C ARG A 6 -9.98 13.84 1.13
N LYS A 7 -9.79 14.92 0.37
CA LYS A 7 -8.92 16.03 0.80
C LYS A 7 -9.47 16.71 2.07
N PRO A 8 -8.61 17.20 2.98
CA PRO A 8 -7.15 17.05 2.98
C PRO A 8 -6.75 15.66 3.45
N ALA A 9 -5.91 14.98 2.66
CA ALA A 9 -5.42 13.64 2.98
C ALA A 9 -3.89 13.65 3.00
N GLY A 10 -3.30 12.96 3.98
CA GLY A 10 -1.86 12.77 4.04
C GLY A 10 -1.42 11.75 3.00
N THR A 11 -0.54 12.17 2.09
CA THR A 11 0.12 11.24 1.17
C THR A 11 1.18 10.45 1.91
N LEU A 12 1.46 9.23 1.44
CA LEU A 12 2.58 8.44 1.96
C LEU A 12 3.91 9.18 1.72
N THR A 13 4.79 9.13 2.71
CA THR A 13 6.19 9.53 2.53
C THR A 13 6.93 8.48 1.69
N ALA A 14 8.08 8.84 1.12
CA ALA A 14 8.88 7.90 0.33
C ALA A 14 9.28 6.66 1.15
N LYS A 15 9.69 6.85 2.41
CA LYS A 15 10.02 5.76 3.34
C LYS A 15 8.83 4.85 3.62
N ALA A 16 7.66 5.43 3.89
CA ALA A 16 6.45 4.63 4.14
C ALA A 16 6.06 3.80 2.91
N LYS A 17 6.28 4.33 1.69
CA LYS A 17 6.06 3.58 0.46
C LYS A 17 7.01 2.38 0.34
N GLU A 18 8.29 2.56 0.63
CA GLU A 18 9.29 1.48 0.60
C GLU A 18 8.95 0.35 1.60
N GLU A 19 8.53 0.71 2.81
CA GLU A 19 8.07 -0.25 3.82
C GLU A 19 6.85 -1.05 3.35
N ILE A 20 5.88 -0.40 2.71
CA ILE A 20 4.70 -1.06 2.15
C ILE A 20 5.09 -2.01 1.02
N ASP A 21 5.95 -1.56 0.10
CA ASP A 21 6.42 -2.36 -1.04
C ASP A 21 7.17 -3.62 -0.54
N TYR A 22 7.98 -3.48 0.52
CA TYR A 22 8.65 -4.61 1.19
C TYR A 22 7.66 -5.63 1.78
N LEU A 23 6.59 -5.17 2.44
CA LEU A 23 5.58 -6.05 3.01
C LEU A 23 4.76 -6.76 1.92
N LEU A 24 4.37 -6.04 0.87
CA LEU A 24 3.61 -6.60 -0.25
C LEU A 24 4.40 -7.69 -0.98
N ALA A 25 5.70 -7.47 -1.21
CA ALA A 25 6.58 -8.47 -1.82
C ALA A 25 6.57 -9.81 -1.06
N ARG A 26 6.52 -9.77 0.28
CA ARG A 26 6.46 -10.97 1.12
C ARG A 26 5.10 -11.64 1.08
N ILE A 27 4.03 -10.85 1.10
CA ILE A 27 2.64 -11.37 1.10
C ILE A 27 2.29 -11.99 -0.26
N LYS A 28 2.87 -11.50 -1.37
CA LYS A 28 2.63 -12.00 -2.72
C LYS A 28 2.78 -13.51 -2.89
N HIS A 29 3.65 -14.16 -2.11
CA HIS A 29 3.81 -15.61 -2.13
C HIS A 29 2.59 -16.37 -1.61
N HIS A 30 1.75 -15.72 -0.79
CA HIS A 30 0.59 -16.30 -0.13
C HIS A 30 -0.73 -15.74 -0.68
N ASP A 31 -0.74 -14.47 -1.10
CA ASP A 31 -1.90 -13.83 -1.72
C ASP A 31 -1.50 -13.18 -3.06
N PRO A 32 -1.99 -13.70 -4.20
CA PRO A 32 -1.70 -13.13 -5.51
C PRO A 32 -2.21 -11.69 -5.68
N ARG A 33 -3.21 -11.26 -4.88
CA ARG A 33 -3.73 -9.88 -4.90
C ARG A 33 -2.72 -8.83 -4.44
N ALA A 34 -1.65 -9.23 -3.76
CA ALA A 34 -0.59 -8.32 -3.36
C ALA A 34 0.39 -7.97 -4.51
N SER A 35 0.15 -8.44 -5.74
CA SER A 35 0.98 -8.15 -6.92
C SER A 35 0.68 -6.79 -7.58
N ILE A 36 0.21 -5.81 -6.81
CA ILE A 36 -0.22 -4.48 -7.29
C ILE A 36 0.93 -3.57 -7.73
#